data_AF-A0A645BK84-F1
#
_entry.id   AF-A0A645BK84-F1
#
_cell.length_a   1.000
_cell.length_b   1.000
_cell.length_c   1.000
_cell.angle_alpha   90.00
_cell.angle_beta   90.00
_cell.angle_gamma   90.00
#
_symmetry.space_group_name_H-M   'P 1'
#
loop_
_entity.id
_entity.type
_entity.pdbx_description
1 polymer ?
#
loop_
_entity_poly.entity_id
_entity_poly.type
_entity_poly.pdbx_seq_one_letter_code
_entity_poly.pdbx_strand_id
1 'polypeptide(L)'
;MLTSDTETSKTTAEFLQSQWQENLPGLTITIRNVPLKSRMESTTNGDYDIAYGTYTPSYADPIAFLEMYESTSGLNSSRFADEGYDALLDDTRSTYANDPEQRWEALLAAEETLIAENAVNAPIYQGANANLIDPSLKDVQIQPVGAAMYFRTAYVEE
;
A
#
# COMPACT_ATOMS: atom_id res chain seq x y z
N MET A 1 5.18 -16.10 -4.62
CA MET A 1 4.38 -14.92 -4.28
C MET A 1 3.52 -15.19 -3.05
N LEU A 2 3.84 -14.52 -1.94
CA LEU A 2 3.08 -14.52 -0.70
C LEU A 2 1.87 -13.58 -0.82
N THR A 3 0.69 -14.01 -0.38
CA THR A 3 -0.54 -13.21 -0.44
C THR A 3 -1.52 -13.63 0.65
N SER A 4 -2.59 -12.86 0.87
CA SER A 4 -3.65 -13.23 1.81
C SER A 4 -4.53 -14.36 1.28
N ASP A 5 -5.26 -15.02 2.18
CA ASP A 5 -6.23 -16.09 1.88
C ASP A 5 -7.63 -15.58 1.51
N THR A 6 -7.82 -14.26 1.40
CA THR A 6 -9.05 -13.64 0.92
C THR A 6 -9.30 -13.95 -0.56
N GLU A 7 -10.57 -14.01 -0.96
CA GLU A 7 -10.96 -14.33 -2.34
C GLU A 7 -10.41 -13.34 -3.37
N THR A 8 -10.51 -12.04 -3.07
CA THR A 8 -9.96 -10.98 -3.91
C THR A 8 -8.45 -11.15 -4.09
N SER A 9 -7.72 -11.48 -3.02
CA SER A 9 -6.27 -11.64 -3.10
C SER A 9 -5.84 -12.90 -3.87
N LYS A 10 -6.61 -13.99 -3.77
CA LYS A 10 -6.39 -15.20 -4.58
C LYS A 10 -6.59 -14.91 -6.06
N THR A 11 -7.72 -14.32 -6.41
CA THR A 11 -8.07 -14.01 -7.81
C THR A 11 -7.04 -13.07 -8.43
N THR A 12 -6.65 -12.00 -7.72
CA THR A 12 -5.60 -11.09 -8.21
C THR A 12 -4.26 -11.81 -8.34
N ALA A 13 -3.87 -12.64 -7.37
CA ALA A 13 -2.61 -13.38 -7.43
C ALA A 13 -2.54 -14.35 -8.62
N GLU A 14 -3.62 -15.07 -8.91
CA GLU A 14 -3.73 -15.98 -10.06
C GLU A 14 -3.65 -15.22 -11.39
N PHE A 15 -4.33 -14.07 -11.47
CA PHE A 15 -4.24 -13.20 -12.65
C PHE A 15 -2.80 -12.72 -12.89
N LEU A 16 -2.14 -12.19 -11.85
CA LEU A 16 -0.74 -11.73 -11.94
C LEU A 16 0.21 -12.88 -12.30
N GLN A 17 0.06 -14.04 -11.67
CA GLN A 17 0.84 -15.24 -12.00
C GLN A 17 0.69 -15.57 -13.50
N SER A 18 -0.54 -15.62 -14.00
CA SER A 18 -0.81 -15.91 -15.42
C SER A 18 -0.15 -14.88 -16.32
N GLN A 19 -0.37 -13.58 -16.07
CA GLN A 19 0.15 -12.51 -16.90
C GLN A 19 1.68 -12.45 -16.88
N TRP A 20 2.31 -12.60 -15.72
CA TRP A 20 3.76 -12.57 -15.63
C TRP A 20 4.40 -13.79 -16.30
N GLN A 21 3.86 -14.99 -16.11
CA GLN A 21 4.41 -16.18 -16.76
C GLN A 21 4.19 -16.20 -18.28
N GLU A 22 3.08 -15.61 -18.77
CA GLU A 22 2.83 -15.46 -20.20
C GLU A 22 3.81 -14.47 -20.85
N ASN A 23 4.08 -13.35 -20.19
CA ASN A 23 4.89 -12.27 -20.76
C ASN A 23 6.39 -12.37 -20.45
N LEU A 24 6.80 -13.19 -19.47
CA LEU A 24 8.20 -13.33 -19.04
C LEU A 24 8.64 -14.80 -19.18
N PRO A 25 9.12 -15.22 -20.37
CA PRO A 25 9.55 -16.59 -20.60
C PRO A 25 10.61 -17.05 -19.60
N GLY A 26 10.38 -18.21 -18.99
CA GLY A 26 11.28 -18.79 -17.97
C GLY A 26 10.94 -18.40 -16.53
N LEU A 27 10.03 -17.45 -16.32
CA LEU A 27 9.52 -17.14 -14.98
C LEU A 27 8.52 -18.22 -14.53
N THR A 28 8.67 -18.70 -13.30
CA THR A 28 7.68 -19.53 -12.62
C THR A 28 7.33 -18.89 -11.29
N ILE A 29 6.04 -18.63 -11.07
CA ILE A 29 5.52 -18.04 -9.85
C ILE A 29 4.72 -19.11 -9.12
N THR A 30 5.11 -19.42 -7.88
CA THR A 30 4.29 -20.25 -6.98
C THR A 30 3.54 -19.34 -6.02
N ILE A 31 2.21 -19.42 -5.98
CA ILE A 31 1.38 -18.66 -5.06
C ILE A 31 1.35 -19.36 -3.69
N ARG A 32 1.52 -18.58 -2.62
CA ARG A 32 1.39 -19.02 -1.23
C ARG A 32 0.38 -18.12 -0.51
N ASN A 33 -0.87 -18.57 -0.43
CA ASN A 33 -1.91 -17.90 0.34
C ASN A 33 -1.84 -18.32 1.81
N VAL A 34 -1.83 -17.35 2.72
CA VAL A 34 -1.83 -17.62 4.16
C VAL A 34 -2.74 -16.62 4.89
N PRO A 35 -3.25 -16.98 6.09
CA PRO A 35 -3.98 -16.05 6.95
C PRO A 35 -3.11 -14.84 7.33
N LEU A 36 -3.77 -13.72 7.64
CA LEU A 36 -3.11 -12.43 7.91
C LEU A 36 -1.94 -12.54 8.90
N LYS A 37 -2.11 -13.25 10.02
CA LYS A 37 -1.07 -13.40 11.04
C LYS A 37 0.20 -14.06 10.48
N SER A 38 0.05 -15.16 9.76
CA SER A 38 1.16 -15.86 9.11
C SER A 38 1.78 -15.03 7.99
N ARG A 39 0.96 -14.22 7.28
CA ARG A 39 1.46 -13.28 6.27
C ARG A 39 2.38 -12.24 6.91
N MET A 40 1.94 -11.62 8.00
CA MET A 40 2.73 -10.60 8.73
C MET A 40 4.05 -11.19 9.24
N GLU A 41 4.01 -12.38 9.84
CA GLU A 41 5.21 -13.08 10.29
C GLU A 41 6.18 -13.36 9.12
N SER A 42 5.68 -13.87 8.00
CA SER A 42 6.51 -14.15 6.82
C SER A 42 7.12 -12.86 6.25
N THR A 43 6.35 -11.77 6.15
CA THR A 43 6.86 -10.48 5.66
C THR A 43 7.90 -9.88 6.61
N THR A 44 7.67 -9.92 7.92
CA THR A 44 8.63 -9.41 8.92
C THR A 44 9.93 -10.21 8.92
N ASN A 45 9.84 -11.54 8.77
CA ASN A 45 11.02 -12.41 8.72
C ASN A 45 11.75 -12.35 7.36
N GLY A 46 11.16 -11.72 6.33
CA GLY A 46 11.69 -11.76 4.97
C GLY A 46 11.57 -13.14 4.29
N ASP A 47 10.65 -13.99 4.75
CA ASP A 47 10.35 -15.29 4.16
C ASP A 47 9.44 -15.12 2.93
N TYR A 48 9.92 -14.45 1.89
CA TYR A 48 9.20 -14.29 0.62
C TYR A 48 10.11 -13.69 -0.46
N ASP A 49 9.81 -14.00 -1.73
CA ASP A 49 10.45 -13.32 -2.87
C ASP A 49 9.62 -12.14 -3.37
N ILE A 50 8.30 -12.33 -3.44
CA ILE A 50 7.31 -11.33 -3.86
C ILE A 50 6.13 -11.43 -2.89
N ALA A 51 5.67 -10.28 -2.40
CA ALA A 51 4.46 -10.18 -1.59
C ALA A 51 3.42 -9.33 -2.30
N TYR A 52 2.19 -9.83 -2.40
CA TYR A 52 1.04 -9.04 -2.79
C TYR A 52 0.31 -8.53 -1.55
N GLY A 53 -0.04 -7.25 -1.57
CA GLY A 53 -0.80 -6.61 -0.52
C GLY A 53 -1.31 -5.25 -0.97
N THR A 54 -2.25 -4.72 -0.19
CA THR A 54 -2.79 -3.36 -0.35
C THR A 54 -2.40 -2.54 0.86
N TYR A 55 -2.24 -1.23 0.66
CA TYR A 55 -2.03 -0.28 1.74
C TYR A 55 -3.09 0.82 1.66
N THR A 56 -3.65 1.16 2.82
CA THR A 56 -4.53 2.31 3.00
C THR A 56 -3.83 3.24 3.98
N PRO A 57 -3.56 4.51 3.60
CA PRO A 57 -2.86 5.44 4.47
C PRO A 57 -3.72 5.77 5.68
N SER A 58 -3.07 6.04 6.81
CA SER A 58 -3.74 6.39 8.06
C SER A 58 -4.20 7.86 8.09
N TYR A 59 -3.64 8.71 7.23
CA TYR A 59 -3.97 10.13 7.09
C TYR A 59 -3.87 10.58 5.62
N ALA A 60 -4.50 11.72 5.30
CA ALA A 60 -4.65 12.21 3.94
C ALA A 60 -3.46 13.07 3.48
N ASP A 61 -2.28 12.47 3.37
CA ASP A 61 -1.08 13.11 2.83
C ASP A 61 -0.25 12.09 2.02
N PRO A 62 0.36 12.46 0.87
CA PRO A 62 1.14 11.54 0.06
C PRO A 62 2.31 10.90 0.80
N ILE A 63 2.91 11.60 1.78
CA ILE A 63 4.05 11.08 2.54
C ILE A 63 3.70 9.78 3.26
N ALA A 64 2.43 9.54 3.60
CA ALA A 64 1.97 8.30 4.24
C ALA A 64 2.23 7.04 3.38
N PHE A 65 2.28 7.17 2.06
CA PHE A 65 2.65 6.08 1.17
C PHE A 65 4.17 5.92 1.05
N LEU A 66 4.91 7.02 1.14
CA LEU A 66 6.35 7.04 0.90
C LEU A 66 7.15 6.65 2.16
N GLU A 67 6.75 7.13 3.34
CA GLU A 67 7.47 6.88 4.59
C GLU A 67 7.46 5.41 5.03
N MET A 68 6.59 4.57 4.47
CA MET A 68 6.67 3.12 4.72
C MET A 68 7.94 2.49 4.16
N TYR A 69 8.59 3.14 3.18
CA TYR A 69 9.81 2.68 2.52
C TYR A 69 11.07 3.36 3.03
N GLU A 70 10.96 4.28 3.99
CA GLU A 70 12.11 4.85 4.69
C GLU A 70 12.96 3.72 5.27
N SER A 71 14.29 3.83 5.18
CA SER A 71 15.21 2.71 5.50
C SER A 71 15.06 2.19 6.93
N THR A 72 14.65 3.06 7.85
CA THR A 72 14.45 2.74 9.27
C THR A 72 13.01 2.36 9.63
N SER A 73 12.09 2.44 8.66
CA SER A 73 10.67 2.18 8.90
C SER A 73 10.41 0.71 9.20
N GLY A 74 9.72 0.43 10.31
CA GLY A 74 9.28 -0.92 10.67
C GLY A 74 8.23 -1.50 9.70
N LEU A 75 7.67 -0.67 8.81
CA LEU A 75 6.75 -1.08 7.74
C LEU A 75 7.48 -1.43 6.44
N ASN A 76 8.79 -1.16 6.36
CA ASN A 76 9.60 -1.39 5.17
C ASN A 76 9.92 -2.88 5.01
N SER A 77 8.91 -3.62 4.55
CA SER A 77 9.07 -5.03 4.22
C SER A 77 10.01 -5.25 3.03
N SER A 78 10.13 -4.28 2.11
CA SER A 78 10.97 -4.36 0.92
C SER A 78 12.47 -4.39 1.21
N ARG A 79 12.88 -3.94 2.41
CA ARG A 79 14.29 -3.73 2.79
C ARG A 79 15.02 -2.73 1.90
N PHE A 80 14.27 -1.89 1.17
CA PHE A 80 14.83 -0.78 0.42
C PHE A 80 15.53 0.20 1.36
N ALA A 81 16.71 0.66 0.96
CA ALA A 81 17.46 1.66 1.69
C ALA A 81 18.22 2.50 0.68
N ASP A 82 17.90 3.80 0.64
CA ASP A 82 18.54 4.77 -0.23
C ASP A 82 18.65 6.09 0.55
N GLU A 83 19.88 6.59 0.70
CA GLU A 83 20.14 7.80 1.50
C GLU A 83 19.52 9.06 0.86
N GLY A 84 19.40 9.09 -0.47
CA GLY A 84 18.77 10.20 -1.20
C GLY A 84 17.26 10.23 -1.00
N TYR A 85 16.62 9.06 -1.06
CA TYR A 85 15.21 8.88 -0.75
C TYR A 85 14.88 9.30 0.69
N ASP A 86 15.66 8.82 1.67
CA ASP A 86 15.46 9.18 3.07
C ASP A 86 15.64 10.69 3.29
N ALA A 87 16.64 11.30 2.65
CA ALA A 87 16.86 12.75 2.72
C ALA A 87 15.70 13.57 2.13
N LEU A 88 15.12 13.13 1.01
CA LEU A 88 13.94 13.77 0.42
C LEU A 88 12.75 13.76 1.41
N LEU A 89 12.51 12.62 2.08
CA LEU A 89 11.46 12.52 3.08
C LEU A 89 11.72 13.43 4.28
N ASP A 90 12.96 13.50 4.77
CA ASP A 90 13.32 14.39 5.87
C ASP A 90 13.15 15.88 5.52
N ASP A 91 13.52 16.28 4.30
CA ASP A 91 13.32 17.64 3.82
C ASP A 91 11.83 18.00 3.74
N THR A 92 10.96 17.08 3.33
CA THR A 92 9.50 17.32 3.31
C THR A 92 8.91 17.58 4.71
N ARG A 93 9.53 16.99 5.75
CA ARG A 93 9.14 17.12 7.16
C ARG A 93 9.79 18.33 7.84
N SER A 94 10.90 18.84 7.28
CA SER A 94 11.72 19.89 7.90
C SER A 94 11.90 21.10 6.97
N THR A 95 12.89 21.08 6.09
CA THR A 95 13.29 22.19 5.19
C THR A 95 12.11 22.77 4.42
N TYR A 96 11.25 21.92 3.85
CA TYR A 96 10.12 22.31 3.01
C TYR A 96 8.77 22.27 3.74
N ALA A 97 8.74 22.07 5.06
CA ALA A 97 7.50 21.92 5.81
C ALA A 97 6.51 23.09 5.67
N ASN A 98 7.03 24.30 5.41
CA ASN A 98 6.23 25.52 5.21
C ASN A 98 6.25 26.03 3.76
N ASP A 99 6.78 25.25 2.82
CA ASP A 99 6.82 25.57 1.40
C ASP A 99 6.07 24.46 0.62
N PRO A 100 4.76 24.64 0.36
CA PRO A 100 3.94 23.60 -0.26
C PRO A 100 4.42 23.18 -1.65
N GLU A 101 5.01 24.09 -2.43
CA GLU A 101 5.49 23.80 -3.78
C GLU A 101 6.75 22.95 -3.72
N GLN A 102 7.74 23.37 -2.93
CA GLN A 102 8.97 22.59 -2.75
C GLN A 102 8.72 21.24 -2.08
N ARG A 103 7.80 21.18 -1.12
CA ARG A 103 7.39 19.93 -0.49
C ARG A 103 6.77 18.98 -1.51
N TRP A 104 5.93 19.49 -2.40
CA TRP A 104 5.28 18.68 -3.43
C TRP A 104 6.30 18.10 -4.41
N GLU A 105 7.22 18.91 -4.91
CA GLU A 105 8.30 18.46 -5.80
C GLU A 105 9.20 17.41 -5.13
N ALA A 106 9.52 17.58 -3.84
CA ALA A 106 10.30 16.59 -3.09
C ALA A 106 9.56 15.25 -2.93
N LEU A 107 8.24 15.26 -2.73
CA LEU A 107 7.43 14.04 -2.67
C LEU A 107 7.35 13.33 -4.03
N LEU A 108 7.25 14.09 -5.13
CA LEU A 108 7.30 13.54 -6.48
C LEU A 108 8.65 12.90 -6.79
N ALA A 109 9.74 13.58 -6.44
CA ALA A 109 11.10 13.04 -6.60
C ALA A 109 11.28 11.75 -5.79
N ALA A 110 10.76 11.69 -4.56
CA ALA A 110 10.81 10.48 -3.75
C ALA A 110 10.02 9.33 -4.40
N GLU A 111 8.81 9.58 -4.92
CA GLU A 111 8.04 8.57 -5.67
C GLU A 111 8.79 8.09 -6.92
N GLU A 112 9.41 9.01 -7.68
CA GLU A 112 10.20 8.67 -8.87
C GLU A 112 11.38 7.75 -8.53
N THR A 113 12.14 8.08 -7.47
CA THR A 113 13.23 7.23 -6.98
C THR A 113 12.72 5.85 -6.57
N LEU A 114 11.60 5.77 -5.85
CA LEU A 114 11.04 4.51 -5.38
C LEU A 114 10.56 3.60 -6.52
N ILE A 115 9.80 4.16 -7.47
CA ILE A 115 9.06 3.40 -8.48
C ILE A 115 9.81 3.33 -9.80
N ALA A 116 10.19 4.48 -10.37
CA ALA A 116 10.75 4.55 -11.72
C ALA A 116 12.22 4.13 -11.75
N GLU A 117 13.01 4.57 -10.76
CA GLU A 117 14.45 4.33 -10.74
C GLU A 117 14.80 2.97 -10.13
N ASN A 118 14.14 2.59 -9.03
CA ASN A 118 14.50 1.39 -8.25
C ASN A 118 13.48 0.25 -8.32
N ALA A 119 12.28 0.47 -8.87
CA ALA A 119 11.21 -0.53 -8.98
C ALA A 119 10.93 -1.29 -7.66
N VAL A 120 10.98 -0.58 -6.53
CA VAL A 120 10.82 -1.16 -5.17
C VAL A 120 9.42 -1.75 -4.97
N ASN A 121 8.43 -1.13 -5.61
CA ASN A 121 7.05 -1.61 -5.70
C ASN A 121 6.61 -1.59 -7.16
N ALA A 122 5.75 -2.53 -7.55
CA ALA A 122 5.01 -2.52 -8.80
C ALA A 122 3.51 -2.22 -8.53
N PRO A 123 3.07 -0.95 -8.59
CA PRO A 123 1.66 -0.60 -8.39
C PRO A 123 0.77 -1.21 -9.48
N ILE A 124 -0.38 -1.77 -9.09
CA ILE A 124 -1.28 -2.48 -10.02
C ILE A 124 -2.61 -1.74 -10.19
N TYR A 125 -3.18 -1.22 -9.11
CA TYR A 125 -4.46 -0.51 -9.13
C TYR A 125 -4.62 0.39 -7.89
N GLN A 126 -5.43 1.44 -8.03
CA GLN A 126 -5.98 2.18 -6.90
C GLN A 126 -7.29 1.53 -6.47
N GLY A 127 -7.37 1.07 -5.22
CA GLY A 127 -8.54 0.36 -4.71
C GLY A 127 -9.79 1.24 -4.62
N ALA A 128 -10.95 0.65 -4.89
CA ALA A 128 -12.25 1.24 -4.64
C ALA A 128 -13.13 0.25 -3.85
N ASN A 129 -13.93 0.77 -2.91
CA ASN A 129 -14.85 -0.04 -2.12
C ASN A 129 -16.29 0.24 -2.56
N ALA A 130 -16.98 -0.81 -3.00
CA ALA A 130 -18.42 -0.77 -3.23
C ALA A 130 -19.14 -1.21 -1.94
N ASN A 131 -19.89 -0.30 -1.33
CA ASN A 131 -20.65 -0.58 -0.11
C ASN A 131 -22.15 -0.59 -0.43
N LEU A 132 -22.87 -1.60 0.08
CA LEU A 132 -24.33 -1.61 0.10
C LEU A 132 -24.78 -1.23 1.52
N ILE A 133 -25.45 -0.10 1.64
CA ILE A 133 -25.94 0.43 2.92
C ILE A 133 -27.47 0.41 2.88
N ASP A 134 -28.09 -0.14 3.92
CA ASP A 134 -29.53 -0.13 4.07
C ASP A 134 -30.05 1.32 4.06
N PRO A 135 -31.06 1.67 3.26
CA PRO A 135 -31.60 3.03 3.21
C PRO A 135 -32.08 3.58 4.56
N SER A 136 -32.46 2.71 5.51
CA SER A 136 -32.84 3.09 6.89
C SER A 136 -31.64 3.52 7.74
N LEU A 137 -30.42 3.08 7.40
CA LEU A 137 -29.22 3.42 8.15
C LEU A 137 -28.66 4.76 7.66
N LYS A 138 -28.84 5.81 8.47
CA LYS A 138 -28.39 7.18 8.18
C LYS A 138 -27.04 7.47 8.84
N ASP A 139 -26.37 8.50 8.34
CA ASP A 139 -25.16 9.10 8.92
C ASP A 139 -23.97 8.14 9.15
N VAL A 140 -23.87 7.10 8.31
CA VAL A 140 -22.64 6.30 8.16
C VAL A 140 -21.61 7.15 7.44
N GLN A 141 -20.46 7.36 8.07
CA GLN A 141 -19.37 8.12 7.46
C GLN A 141 -18.40 7.16 6.76
N ILE A 142 -18.21 7.34 5.46
CA ILE A 142 -17.21 6.61 4.67
C ILE A 142 -16.00 7.52 4.49
N GLN A 143 -14.81 7.04 4.83
CA GLN A 143 -13.57 7.81 4.72
C GLN A 143 -12.61 7.17 3.71
N PRO A 144 -11.86 7.97 2.93
CA PRO A 144 -10.88 7.45 1.98
C PRO A 144 -9.57 6.97 2.65
N VAL A 145 -9.34 7.36 3.91
CA VAL A 145 -8.15 7.05 4.71
C VAL A 145 -8.58 6.52 6.08
N GLY A 146 -7.69 5.80 6.77
CA GLY A 146 -7.97 5.22 8.08
C GLY A 146 -9.05 4.13 8.02
N ALA A 147 -10.00 4.15 8.96
CA ALA A 147 -11.08 3.16 8.96
C ALA A 147 -12.08 3.46 7.84
N ALA A 148 -12.41 2.46 7.02
CA ALA A 148 -13.27 2.64 5.86
C ALA A 148 -14.68 3.16 6.21
N MET A 149 -15.23 2.79 7.37
CA MET A 149 -16.54 3.21 7.85
C MET A 149 -16.52 3.58 9.33
N TYR A 150 -17.13 4.72 9.66
CA TYR A 150 -17.38 5.16 11.03
C TYR A 150 -18.89 5.18 11.31
N PHE A 151 -19.28 4.48 12.38
CA PHE A 151 -20.67 4.37 12.81
C PHE A 151 -21.03 5.29 13.99
N ARG A 152 -20.10 6.15 14.43
CA ARG A 152 -20.27 6.99 15.63
C ARG A 152 -21.50 7.88 15.57
N THR A 153 -21.82 8.40 14.39
CA THR A 153 -22.98 9.26 14.13
C THR A 153 -24.16 8.51 13.52
N ALA A 154 -24.01 7.21 13.24
CA ALA A 154 -25.01 6.46 12.51
C ALA A 154 -26.23 6.14 13.39
N TYR A 155 -27.42 6.14 12.77
CA TYR A 155 -28.68 5.75 13.41
C TYR A 155 -29.61 5.09 12.39
N VAL A 156 -30.62 4.37 12.91
CA VAL A 156 -31.67 3.76 12.09
C VAL A 156 -32.89 4.67 12.11
N GLU A 157 -33.39 5.02 10.93
CA GLU A 157 -34.64 5.75 10.72
C GLU A 157 -35.75 4.73 10.36
N GLU A 158 -36.87 4.78 11.08
CA GLU A 158 -38.05 3.93 10.86
C GLU A 158 -38.91 4.39 9.67
#